data_AF-A0AAW1MNV3-F1
#
_entry.id   AF-A0AAW1MNV3-F1
#
_cell.length_a   1.000
_cell.length_b   1.000
_cell.length_c   1.000
_cell.angle_alpha   90.00
_cell.angle_beta   90.00
_cell.angle_gamma   90.00
#
_symmetry.space_group_name_H-M   'P 1'
#
loop_
_entity.id
_entity.type
_entity.pdbx_description
1 polymer ?
#
loop_
_entity_poly.entity_id
_entity_poly.type
_entity_poly.pdbx_seq_one_letter_code
_entity_poly.pdbx_strand_id
1 'polypeptide(L)'
;MEYVKLALNFRLHEFDEQVKAVRDGMSKVVPVPLLSLFSAYELETMVCGSPDIPLTLLKSVATYKGIDSTAPLIQWFWEVMEEFTNQERSLFLRFVWGRTRLPRTIADFRGRDFVIQVLDKYNPPDHFLPESYTCFFLLKMPRYSCKPVLQEKLKYAIHFCKSIDTDEYARVAMAGDLAVSSSSDAESDQDMDSIADHEAV
;
A
#
# COMPACT_ATOMS: atom_id res chain seq x y z
N MET A 1 2.56 38.44 4.58
CA MET A 1 2.64 37.15 5.32
C MET A 1 1.34 36.72 6.00
N GLU A 2 0.35 37.61 6.18
CA GLU A 2 -0.95 37.28 6.80
C GLU A 2 -1.79 36.28 5.98
N TYR A 3 -1.90 36.49 4.66
CA TYR A 3 -2.57 35.56 3.76
C TYR A 3 -2.06 34.12 3.90
N VAL A 4 -0.73 33.92 3.94
CA VAL A 4 -0.12 32.59 4.09
C VAL A 4 -0.52 31.94 5.42
N LYS A 5 -0.55 32.71 6.51
CA LYS A 5 -0.98 32.21 7.82
C LYS A 5 -2.45 31.80 7.83
N LEU A 6 -3.32 32.61 7.22
CA LEU A 6 -4.75 32.33 7.13
C LEU A 6 -5.03 31.11 6.23
N ALA A 7 -4.33 31.00 5.09
CA ALA A 7 -4.43 29.85 4.21
C ALA A 7 -3.98 28.55 4.89
N LEU A 8 -2.84 28.57 5.60
CA LEU A 8 -2.38 27.42 6.39
C LEU A 8 -3.36 27.07 7.50
N ASN A 9 -3.87 28.07 8.23
CA ASN A 9 -4.84 27.84 9.30
C ASN A 9 -6.13 27.20 8.73
N PHE A 10 -6.67 27.73 7.64
CA PHE A 10 -7.83 27.14 6.98
C PHE A 10 -7.57 25.69 6.55
N ARG A 11 -6.42 25.41 5.92
CA ARG A 11 -6.07 24.06 5.47
C ARG A 11 -5.89 23.06 6.62
N LEU A 12 -5.39 23.50 7.77
CA LEU A 12 -5.24 22.65 8.95
C LEU A 12 -6.58 22.32 9.61
N HIS A 13 -7.56 23.21 9.56
CA HIS A 13 -8.85 23.07 10.23
C HIS A 13 -9.99 22.64 9.30
N GLU A 14 -9.68 22.30 8.04
CA GLU A 14 -10.66 21.87 7.02
C GLU A 14 -11.45 20.61 7.44
N PHE A 15 -10.89 19.79 8.34
CA PHE A 15 -11.44 18.50 8.77
C PHE A 15 -11.58 18.38 10.31
N ASP A 16 -11.76 19.50 11.01
CA ASP A 16 -11.80 19.52 12.48
C ASP A 16 -12.87 18.60 13.08
N GLU A 17 -14.05 18.51 12.46
CA GLU A 17 -15.13 17.65 12.95
C GLU A 17 -14.75 16.16 12.86
N GLN A 18 -14.14 15.75 11.75
CA GLN A 18 -13.69 14.38 11.53
C GLN A 18 -12.50 14.04 12.45
N VAL A 19 -11.55 14.97 12.60
CA VAL A 19 -10.42 14.81 13.52
C VAL A 19 -10.91 14.70 14.96
N LYS A 20 -11.92 15.48 15.36
CA LYS A 20 -12.57 15.38 16.67
C LYS A 20 -13.20 14.01 16.88
N ALA A 21 -13.95 13.50 15.91
CA ALA A 21 -14.56 12.16 15.99
C ALA A 21 -13.51 11.05 16.13
N VAL A 22 -12.42 11.12 15.35
CA VAL A 22 -11.28 10.17 15.46
C VAL A 22 -10.64 10.25 16.85
N ARG A 23 -10.38 11.46 17.35
CA ARG A 23 -9.80 11.69 18.68
C ARG A 23 -10.70 11.14 19.79
N ASP A 24 -12.00 11.40 19.70
CA ASP A 24 -12.98 10.94 20.70
C ASP A 24 -13.19 9.42 20.64
N GLY A 25 -13.00 8.79 19.47
CA GLY A 25 -12.93 7.33 19.34
C GLY A 25 -11.66 6.74 19.96
N MET A 26 -10.51 7.34 19.65
CA MET A 26 -9.21 6.92 20.16
C MET A 26 -9.13 7.04 21.69
N SER A 27 -9.70 8.11 22.27
CA SER A 27 -9.70 8.36 23.72
C SER A 27 -10.45 7.31 24.55
N LYS A 28 -11.35 6.54 23.91
CA LYS A 28 -12.06 5.41 24.54
C LYS A 28 -11.19 4.17 24.72
N VAL A 29 -10.09 4.06 23.96
CA VAL A 29 -9.18 2.91 23.98
C VAL A 29 -7.85 3.28 24.65
N VAL A 30 -7.32 4.46 24.35
CA VAL A 30 -6.04 4.96 24.86
C VAL A 30 -6.24 6.32 25.52
N PRO A 31 -5.86 6.50 26.80
CA PRO A 31 -5.94 7.79 27.48
C PRO A 31 -5.17 8.90 26.74
N VAL A 32 -5.85 10.01 26.43
CA VAL A 32 -5.27 11.15 25.69
C VAL A 32 -3.98 11.70 26.32
N PRO A 33 -3.85 11.81 27.67
CA PRO A 33 -2.61 12.30 28.27
C PRO A 33 -1.38 11.45 27.93
N LEU A 34 -1.55 10.15 27.68
CA LEU A 34 -0.44 9.28 27.26
C LEU A 34 -0.01 9.58 25.82
N LEU A 35 -0.95 9.93 24.94
CA LEU A 35 -0.64 10.31 23.56
C LEU A 35 0.16 11.62 23.51
N SER A 36 -0.10 12.54 24.45
CA SER A 36 0.64 13.80 24.58
C SER A 36 2.10 13.61 25.04
N LEU A 37 2.50 12.41 25.47
CA LEU A 37 3.90 12.10 25.80
C LEU A 37 4.76 11.86 24.55
N PHE A 38 4.14 11.66 23.38
CA PHE A 38 4.83 11.36 22.14
C PHE A 38 4.78 12.55 21.18
N SER A 39 5.84 12.74 20.41
CA SER A 39 5.79 13.54 19.20
C SER A 39 4.92 12.88 18.14
N ALA A 40 4.45 13.66 17.16
CA ALA A 40 3.68 13.13 16.03
C ALA A 40 4.45 12.02 15.29
N TYR A 41 5.77 12.18 15.12
CA TYR A 41 6.63 11.19 14.48
C TYR A 41 6.77 9.88 15.27
N GLU A 42 6.90 9.97 16.60
CA GLU A 42 6.96 8.78 17.45
C GLU A 42 5.64 8.02 17.46
N LEU A 43 4.51 8.74 17.53
CA LEU A 43 3.19 8.14 17.46
C LEU A 43 2.96 7.45 16.10
N GLU A 44 3.30 8.12 15.01
CA GLU A 44 3.27 7.54 13.66
C GLU A 44 4.13 6.27 13.58
N THR A 45 5.36 6.32 14.09
CA THR A 45 6.28 5.17 14.06
C THR A 45 5.76 4.00 14.91
N MET A 46 5.07 4.26 16.01
CA MET A 46 4.46 3.21 16.84
C MET A 46 3.26 2.55 16.14
N VAL A 47 2.42 3.33 15.46
CA VAL A 47 1.20 2.82 14.81
C VAL A 47 1.50 2.20 13.45
N CYS A 48 2.26 2.90 12.62
CA CYS A 48 2.54 2.55 11.24
C CYS A 48 3.83 1.73 11.08
N GLY A 49 4.70 1.70 12.09
CA GLY A 49 6.03 1.11 12.00
C GLY A 49 7.08 2.07 11.44
N SER A 50 8.32 1.58 11.36
CA SER A 50 9.46 2.36 10.86
C SER A 50 9.28 2.69 9.37
N PRO A 51 9.48 3.96 8.95
CA PRO A 51 9.53 4.31 7.53
C PRO A 51 10.72 3.64 6.85
N ASP A 52 11.83 3.48 7.57
CA ASP A 52 12.98 2.71 7.09
C ASP A 52 12.74 1.22 7.20
N ILE A 53 13.19 0.47 6.18
CA ILE A 53 13.07 -0.99 6.12
C ILE A 53 14.40 -1.64 6.53
N PRO A 54 14.59 -1.98 7.83
CA PRO A 54 15.78 -2.69 8.28
C PRO A 54 15.76 -4.14 7.77
N LEU A 55 16.64 -4.43 6.81
CA LEU A 55 16.76 -5.77 6.23
C LEU A 55 17.19 -6.81 7.27
N THR A 56 17.94 -6.40 8.30
CA THR A 56 18.32 -7.28 9.41
C THR A 56 17.11 -7.84 10.14
N LEU A 57 16.08 -7.01 10.37
CA LEU A 57 14.83 -7.43 10.99
C LEU A 57 13.99 -8.30 10.04
N LEU A 58 13.90 -7.93 8.76
CA LEU A 58 13.17 -8.74 7.78
C LEU A 58 13.82 -10.13 7.62
N LYS A 59 15.15 -10.19 7.64
CA LYS A 59 15.92 -11.43 7.52
C LYS A 59 15.81 -12.31 8.77
N SER A 60 15.65 -11.73 9.96
CA SER A 60 15.50 -12.52 11.20
C SER A 60 14.17 -13.26 11.29
N VAL A 61 13.15 -12.82 10.54
CA VAL A 61 11.84 -13.49 10.43
C VAL A 61 11.66 -14.24 9.12
N ALA A 62 12.73 -14.39 8.32
CA ALA A 62 12.67 -15.05 7.02
C ALA A 62 12.80 -16.58 7.15
N THR A 63 11.94 -17.30 6.45
CA THR A 63 11.97 -18.77 6.35
C THR A 63 12.04 -19.21 4.89
N TYR A 64 12.74 -20.31 4.62
CA TYR A 64 13.04 -20.76 3.27
C TYR A 64 12.40 -22.14 2.99
N LYS A 65 11.73 -22.28 1.84
CA LYS A 65 11.10 -23.53 1.40
C LYS A 65 11.56 -23.91 0.00
N GLY A 66 11.88 -25.19 -0.23
CA GLY A 66 12.37 -25.67 -1.52
C GLY A 66 13.82 -25.26 -1.85
N ILE A 67 14.51 -24.65 -0.89
CA ILE A 67 15.91 -24.24 -1.01
C ILE A 67 16.56 -24.11 0.37
N ASP A 68 17.87 -24.33 0.43
CA ASP A 68 18.66 -24.08 1.63
C ASP A 68 18.96 -22.58 1.80
N SER A 69 19.01 -22.12 3.05
CA SER A 69 19.30 -20.71 3.38
C SER A 69 20.68 -20.23 2.92
N THR A 70 21.64 -21.16 2.73
CA THR A 70 23.00 -20.88 2.27
C THR A 70 23.14 -20.92 0.75
N ALA A 71 22.09 -21.30 0.02
CA ALA A 71 22.14 -21.43 -1.44
C ALA A 71 22.44 -20.07 -2.12
N PRO A 72 23.17 -20.06 -3.25
CA PRO A 72 23.53 -18.82 -3.95
C PRO A 72 22.31 -17.93 -4.28
N LEU A 73 21.18 -18.54 -4.67
CA LEU A 73 19.96 -17.80 -4.99
C LEU A 73 19.42 -16.98 -3.80
N ILE A 74 19.52 -17.50 -2.58
CA ILE A 74 19.11 -16.78 -1.37
C ILE A 74 20.09 -15.66 -1.03
N GLN A 75 21.40 -15.91 -1.23
CA GLN A 75 22.42 -14.87 -1.06
C GLN A 75 22.17 -13.71 -2.04
N TRP A 76 21.96 -14.02 -3.33
CA TRP A 76 21.63 -13.03 -4.35
C TRP A 76 20.36 -12.25 -4.04
N PHE A 77 19.32 -12.91 -3.51
CA PHE A 77 18.10 -12.22 -3.08
C PHE A 77 18.40 -11.14 -2.04
N TRP A 78 19.17 -11.47 -0.99
CA TRP A 78 19.49 -10.49 0.05
C TRP A 78 20.43 -9.39 -0.43
N GLU A 79 21.41 -9.72 -1.28
CA GLU A 79 22.27 -8.71 -1.92
C GLU A 79 21.44 -7.73 -2.76
N VAL A 80 20.48 -8.23 -3.54
CA VAL A 80 19.57 -7.38 -4.33
C VAL A 80 18.71 -6.50 -3.42
N MET A 81 18.21 -7.03 -2.31
CA MET A 81 17.47 -6.25 -1.32
C MET A 81 18.35 -5.16 -0.68
N GLU A 82 19.63 -5.43 -0.45
CA GLU A 82 20.61 -4.46 0.05
C GLU A 82 20.88 -3.35 -0.98
N GLU A 83 20.95 -3.69 -2.25
CA GLU A 83 21.10 -2.74 -3.37
C GLU A 83 19.85 -1.88 -3.62
N PHE A 84 18.67 -2.33 -3.18
CA PHE A 84 17.44 -1.56 -3.29
C PHE A 84 17.47 -0.30 -2.43
N THR A 85 16.96 0.78 -3.01
CA THR A 85 16.61 2.00 -2.28
C THR A 85 15.52 1.72 -1.23
N ASN A 86 15.39 2.61 -0.26
CA ASN A 86 14.32 2.49 0.75
C ASN A 86 12.92 2.44 0.11
N GLN A 87 12.70 3.23 -0.93
CA GLN A 87 11.45 3.23 -1.70
C GLN A 87 11.20 1.87 -2.38
N GLU A 88 12.21 1.29 -3.03
CA GLU A 88 12.10 -0.06 -3.61
C GLU A 88 11.86 -1.13 -2.55
N ARG A 89 12.46 -1.03 -1.36
CA ARG A 89 12.17 -1.93 -0.23
C ARG A 89 10.74 -1.79 0.28
N SER A 90 10.22 -0.57 0.31
CA SER A 90 8.81 -0.31 0.66
C SER A 90 7.85 -0.90 -0.39
N LEU A 91 8.16 -0.74 -1.68
CA LEU A 91 7.42 -1.38 -2.78
C LEU A 91 7.49 -2.91 -2.70
N PHE A 92 8.65 -3.46 -2.35
CA PHE A 92 8.82 -4.89 -2.12
C PHE A 92 7.90 -5.38 -0.99
N LEU A 93 7.88 -4.72 0.17
CA LEU A 93 6.98 -5.10 1.26
C LEU A 93 5.51 -5.00 0.84
N ARG A 94 5.15 -3.98 0.05
CA ARG A 94 3.80 -3.87 -0.48
C ARG A 94 3.47 -5.07 -1.39
N PHE A 95 4.42 -5.47 -2.23
CA PHE A 95 4.29 -6.64 -3.10
C PHE A 95 4.13 -7.95 -2.32
N VAL A 96 4.91 -8.20 -1.26
CA VAL A 96 4.88 -9.49 -0.54
C VAL A 96 3.97 -9.54 0.68
N TRP A 97 3.54 -8.39 1.21
CA TRP A 97 2.81 -8.29 2.47
C TRP A 97 1.64 -7.30 2.44
N GLY A 98 1.50 -6.49 1.38
CA GLY A 98 0.44 -5.47 1.28
C GLY A 98 0.65 -4.28 2.22
N ARG A 99 1.81 -4.17 2.87
CA ARG A 99 2.18 -3.08 3.77
C ARG A 99 3.45 -2.41 3.29
N THR A 100 3.59 -1.12 3.55
CA THR A 100 4.76 -0.33 3.12
C THR A 100 5.83 -0.19 4.20
N ARG A 101 5.58 -0.69 5.41
CA ARG A 101 6.45 -0.55 6.60
C ARG A 101 6.53 -1.84 7.41
N LEU A 102 7.67 -2.08 8.06
CA LEU A 102 7.84 -3.18 9.00
C LEU A 102 7.26 -2.85 10.38
N PRO A 103 6.77 -3.86 11.13
CA PRO A 103 6.53 -3.69 12.56
C PRO A 103 7.82 -3.29 13.28
N ARG A 104 7.68 -2.65 14.43
CA ARG A 104 8.83 -2.13 15.17
C ARG A 104 9.67 -3.24 15.81
N THR A 105 9.04 -4.32 16.27
CA THR A 105 9.71 -5.42 16.94
C THR A 105 9.31 -6.77 16.35
N ILE A 106 10.13 -7.81 16.59
CA ILE A 106 9.83 -9.20 16.16
C ILE A 106 8.50 -9.68 16.76
N ALA A 107 8.18 -9.31 18.00
CA ALA A 107 6.92 -9.68 18.64
C ALA A 107 5.69 -9.14 17.87
N ASP A 108 5.83 -7.97 17.25
CA ASP A 108 4.75 -7.31 16.51
C ASP A 108 4.43 -7.99 15.17
N PHE A 109 5.27 -8.93 14.71
CA PHE A 109 4.95 -9.79 13.56
C PHE A 109 3.85 -10.82 13.88
N ARG A 110 3.49 -11.01 15.17
CA ARG A 110 2.40 -11.90 15.62
C ARG A 110 2.50 -13.32 15.04
N GLY A 111 3.73 -13.84 14.95
CA GLY A 111 4.00 -15.19 14.42
C GLY A 111 3.86 -15.31 12.89
N ARG A 112 3.87 -14.19 12.16
CA ARG A 112 3.89 -14.17 10.69
C ARG A 112 5.34 -14.15 10.19
N ASP A 113 5.82 -15.30 9.75
CA ASP A 113 7.12 -15.41 9.12
C ASP A 113 7.07 -14.88 7.68
N PHE A 114 8.15 -14.23 7.24
CA PHE A 114 8.35 -13.93 5.82
C PHE A 114 8.84 -15.20 5.13
N VAL A 115 8.02 -15.78 4.25
CA VAL A 115 8.36 -17.06 3.60
C VAL A 115 8.90 -16.80 2.20
N ILE A 116 10.09 -17.31 1.89
CA ILE A 116 10.64 -17.38 0.53
C ILE A 116 10.57 -18.83 0.07
N GLN A 117 9.79 -19.09 -0.97
CA GLN A 117 9.62 -20.42 -1.55
C GLN A 117 10.17 -20.48 -2.97
N VAL A 118 11.11 -21.38 -3.20
CA VAL A 118 11.65 -21.64 -4.54
C VAL A 118 10.90 -22.82 -5.16
N LEU A 119 10.48 -22.69 -6.42
CA LEU A 119 9.76 -23.72 -7.16
C LEU A 119 10.54 -24.18 -8.38
N ASP A 120 10.65 -25.49 -8.57
CA ASP A 120 11.35 -26.10 -9.72
C ASP A 120 10.43 -26.34 -10.94
N LYS A 121 9.15 -25.94 -10.86
CA LYS A 121 8.16 -26.13 -11.94
C LYS A 121 8.38 -25.23 -13.18
N TYR A 122 9.21 -24.20 -13.07
CA TYR A 122 9.39 -23.18 -14.11
C TYR A 122 10.52 -23.57 -15.06
N ASN A 123 10.21 -23.70 -16.35
CA ASN A 123 11.18 -24.08 -17.36
C ASN A 123 10.95 -23.33 -18.69
N PRO A 124 11.89 -22.50 -19.16
CA PRO A 124 13.09 -22.04 -18.44
C PRO A 124 12.73 -21.07 -17.30
N PRO A 125 13.42 -21.12 -16.14
CA PRO A 125 13.03 -20.36 -14.94
C PRO A 125 13.06 -18.84 -15.15
N ASP A 126 14.00 -18.34 -15.94
CA ASP A 126 14.25 -16.91 -16.17
C ASP A 126 13.12 -16.21 -16.94
N HIS A 127 12.20 -16.95 -17.55
CA HIS A 127 11.05 -16.38 -18.26
C HIS A 127 9.89 -16.02 -17.33
N PHE A 128 9.92 -16.45 -16.07
CA PHE A 128 8.82 -16.28 -15.13
C PHE A 128 9.13 -15.19 -14.10
N LEU A 129 8.11 -14.42 -13.74
CA LEU A 129 8.17 -13.44 -12.65
C LEU A 129 7.98 -14.14 -11.29
N PRO A 130 8.47 -13.55 -10.18
CA PRO A 130 8.09 -14.02 -8.86
C PRO A 130 6.60 -13.77 -8.61
N GLU A 131 5.99 -14.61 -7.78
CA GLU A 131 4.60 -14.51 -7.35
C GLU A 131 4.55 -14.15 -5.87
N SER A 132 3.58 -13.35 -5.45
CA SER A 132 3.37 -13.04 -4.04
C SER A 132 2.00 -13.49 -3.54
N TYR A 133 1.95 -13.85 -2.26
CA TYR A 133 0.72 -14.14 -1.55
C TYR A 133 0.72 -13.33 -0.25
N THR A 134 0.20 -12.12 -0.32
CA THR A 134 0.30 -11.12 0.75
C THR A 134 -0.35 -11.53 2.06
N CYS A 135 -1.47 -12.26 1.99
CA CYS A 135 -2.14 -12.84 3.15
C CYS A 135 -1.20 -13.70 4.00
N PHE A 136 -0.22 -14.35 3.37
CA PHE A 136 0.71 -15.29 3.97
C PHE A 136 2.13 -14.75 4.11
N PHE A 137 2.37 -13.49 3.74
CA PHE A 137 3.71 -12.89 3.69
C PHE A 137 4.71 -13.78 2.94
N LEU A 138 4.30 -14.25 1.76
CA LEU A 138 4.98 -15.28 0.99
C LEU A 138 5.40 -14.75 -0.37
N LEU A 139 6.70 -14.92 -0.67
CA LEU A 139 7.29 -14.75 -1.98
C LEU A 139 7.58 -16.13 -2.57
N LYS A 140 7.02 -16.43 -3.74
CA LYS A 140 7.42 -17.58 -4.55
C LYS A 140 8.27 -17.11 -5.73
N MET A 141 9.37 -17.79 -5.98
CA MET A 141 10.27 -17.42 -7.07
C MET A 141 10.80 -18.63 -7.83
N PRO A 142 11.00 -18.51 -9.16
CA PRO A 142 11.78 -19.46 -9.93
C PRO A 142 13.22 -19.58 -9.43
N ARG A 143 13.88 -20.70 -9.77
CA ARG A 143 15.31 -20.89 -9.57
C ARG A 143 16.10 -20.13 -10.64
N TYR A 144 16.15 -18.80 -10.52
CA TYR A 144 16.83 -17.94 -11.48
C TYR A 144 18.30 -18.34 -11.70
N SER A 145 18.76 -18.22 -12.93
CA SER A 145 20.10 -18.66 -13.33
C SER A 145 21.24 -17.84 -12.72
N CYS A 146 21.01 -16.54 -12.48
CA CYS A 146 22.00 -15.62 -11.92
C CYS A 146 21.37 -14.39 -11.23
N LYS A 147 22.18 -13.68 -10.45
CA LYS A 147 21.78 -12.45 -9.71
C LYS A 147 21.16 -11.36 -10.60
N PRO A 148 21.72 -11.00 -11.78
CA PRO A 148 21.12 -9.98 -12.64
C PRO A 148 19.68 -10.31 -13.06
N VAL A 149 19.41 -11.58 -13.40
CA VAL A 149 18.05 -12.01 -13.75
C VAL A 149 17.12 -11.89 -12.56
N LEU A 150 17.53 -12.34 -11.37
CA LEU A 150 16.73 -12.17 -10.15
C LEU A 150 16.40 -10.69 -9.90
N GLN A 151 17.40 -9.81 -10.02
CA GLN A 151 17.23 -8.39 -9.81
C GLN A 151 16.25 -7.78 -10.80
N GLU A 152 16.40 -8.07 -12.09
CA GLU A 152 15.51 -7.58 -13.14
C GLU A 152 14.07 -8.03 -12.89
N LYS A 153 13.85 -9.32 -12.65
CA LYS A 153 12.51 -9.90 -12.44
C LYS A 153 11.85 -9.39 -11.17
N LEU A 154 12.62 -9.27 -10.08
CA LEU A 154 12.11 -8.75 -8.82
C LEU A 154 11.77 -7.26 -8.93
N LYS A 155 12.65 -6.44 -9.52
CA LYS A 155 12.35 -5.01 -9.77
C LYS A 155 11.11 -4.85 -10.63
N TYR A 156 11.01 -5.63 -11.71
CA TYR A 156 9.82 -5.59 -12.56
C TYR A 156 8.54 -5.92 -11.75
N ALA A 157 8.55 -7.00 -10.97
CA ALA A 157 7.39 -7.40 -10.19
C ALA A 157 6.93 -6.33 -9.19
N ILE A 158 7.85 -5.74 -8.40
CA ILE A 158 7.48 -4.74 -7.38
C ILE A 158 6.96 -3.42 -7.97
N HIS A 159 7.32 -3.09 -9.22
CA HIS A 159 6.86 -1.88 -9.90
C HIS A 159 5.54 -2.07 -10.67
N PHE A 160 5.34 -3.23 -11.28
CA PHE A 160 4.26 -3.44 -12.25
C PHE A 160 3.14 -4.38 -11.77
N CYS A 161 3.38 -5.26 -10.80
CA CYS A 161 2.35 -6.13 -10.24
C CYS A 161 1.55 -5.41 -9.13
N LYS A 162 0.68 -4.49 -9.53
CA LYS A 162 -0.16 -3.67 -8.62
C LYS A 162 -1.54 -4.27 -8.34
N SER A 163 -1.68 -5.60 -8.30
CA SER A 163 -3.01 -6.25 -8.19
C SER A 163 -3.77 -5.96 -6.89
N ILE A 164 -3.14 -5.30 -5.90
CA ILE A 164 -3.77 -4.90 -4.64
C ILE A 164 -4.38 -3.49 -4.72
N ASP A 165 -3.92 -2.63 -5.64
CA ASP A 165 -4.28 -1.21 -5.71
C ASP A 165 -5.55 -0.98 -6.56
N THR A 166 -6.66 -1.68 -6.31
CA THR A 166 -7.95 -1.27 -6.93
C THR A 166 -8.45 0.08 -6.37
N ASP A 167 -7.89 0.53 -5.24
CA ASP A 167 -8.24 1.80 -4.59
C ASP A 167 -7.56 3.03 -5.23
N GLU A 168 -6.36 2.89 -5.81
CA GLU A 168 -5.67 4.01 -6.48
C GLU A 168 -6.39 4.39 -7.78
N TYR A 169 -6.90 3.39 -8.52
CA TYR A 169 -7.73 3.61 -9.70
C TYR A 169 -9.06 4.29 -9.35
N ALA A 170 -9.62 3.99 -8.18
CA ALA A 170 -10.83 4.64 -7.67
C ALA A 170 -10.60 6.13 -7.38
N ARG A 171 -9.41 6.54 -6.88
CA ARG A 171 -9.10 7.97 -6.67
C ARG A 171 -8.99 8.76 -7.98
N VAL A 172 -8.44 8.14 -9.03
CA VAL A 172 -8.32 8.77 -10.36
C VAL A 172 -9.68 8.83 -11.07
N ALA A 173 -10.50 7.78 -10.96
CA ALA A 173 -11.85 7.76 -11.54
C ALA A 173 -12.78 8.83 -10.92
N MET A 174 -12.71 9.04 -9.61
CA MET A 174 -13.52 10.06 -8.91
C MET A 174 -13.10 11.50 -9.25
N ALA A 175 -11.86 11.72 -9.70
CA ALA A 175 -11.41 13.04 -10.15
C ALA A 175 -11.87 13.35 -11.59
N GLY A 176 -12.20 12.33 -12.39
CA GLY A 176 -12.69 12.48 -13.76
C GLY A 176 -14.16 12.89 -13.83
N ASP A 177 -15.01 12.39 -12.93
CA ASP A 177 -16.45 12.66 -12.96
C ASP A 177 -16.81 14.09 -12.52
N LEU A 178 -15.98 14.75 -11.72
CA LEU A 178 -16.17 16.15 -11.30
C LEU A 178 -15.87 17.16 -12.43
N ALA A 179 -15.14 16.77 -13.47
CA ALA A 179 -14.78 17.66 -14.58
C ALA A 179 -15.84 17.71 -15.70
N VAL A 180 -16.82 16.80 -15.69
CA VAL A 180 -17.83 16.69 -16.76
C VAL A 180 -19.14 17.41 -16.40
N SER A 181 -19.35 17.80 -15.14
CA SER A 181 -20.62 18.43 -14.71
C SER A 181 -20.68 19.95 -14.77
N SER A 182 -19.70 20.64 -15.39
CA SER A 182 -19.65 22.12 -15.37
C SER A 182 -19.62 22.84 -16.73
N SER A 183 -20.06 22.20 -17.82
CA SER A 183 -20.24 22.95 -19.08
C SER A 183 -21.26 22.31 -20.02
N SER A 184 -22.50 22.79 -19.96
CA SER A 184 -23.29 23.12 -21.17
C SER A 184 -24.58 23.79 -20.74
N ASP A 185 -24.71 25.01 -21.22
CA ASP A 185 -25.69 26.03 -20.92
C ASP A 185 -27.14 25.70 -21.29
N ALA A 186 -28.00 26.53 -20.68
CA ALA A 186 -29.39 26.81 -20.98
C ALA A 186 -29.77 26.80 -22.47
N GLU A 187 -30.91 26.16 -22.78
CA GLU A 187 -31.92 26.72 -23.67
C GLU A 187 -33.33 26.43 -23.11
N SER A 188 -34.24 27.34 -23.45
CA SER A 188 -35.45 27.80 -22.78
C SER A 188 -36.74 26.99 -22.95
N ASP A 189 -37.60 27.13 -21.94
CA ASP A 189 -39.07 27.03 -21.89
C ASP A 189 -39.87 26.77 -23.18
N GLN A 190 -40.80 25.80 -23.09
CA GLN A 190 -42.22 26.04 -23.36
C GLN A 190 -43.10 24.98 -22.67
N ASP A 191 -43.92 25.47 -21.73
CA ASP A 191 -45.01 24.76 -21.06
C ASP A 191 -46.21 24.49 -21.99
N MET A 192 -46.94 23.44 -21.62
CA MET A 192 -48.41 23.25 -21.77
C MET A 192 -48.96 22.85 -23.16
N ASP A 193 -49.46 21.61 -23.32
CA ASP A 193 -50.87 21.32 -22.99
C ASP A 193 -51.25 19.82 -23.08
N SER A 194 -52.31 19.52 -22.34
CA SER A 194 -52.99 18.24 -22.04
C SER A 194 -53.37 17.29 -23.20
N ILE A 195 -53.52 16.00 -22.89
CA ILE A 195 -54.81 15.29 -23.06
C ILE A 195 -54.86 13.99 -22.23
N ALA A 196 -55.98 13.82 -21.56
CA ALA A 196 -56.36 12.70 -20.70
C ALA A 196 -57.01 11.56 -21.50
N ASP A 197 -56.93 10.37 -20.91
CA ASP A 197 -57.91 9.28 -20.83
C ASP A 197 -58.75 8.88 -22.05
N HIS A 198 -58.67 7.59 -22.37
CA HIS A 198 -59.84 6.82 -22.79
C HIS A 198 -59.99 5.60 -21.88
N GLU A 199 -61.08 5.60 -21.12
CA GLU A 199 -61.59 4.51 -20.29
C GLU A 199 -61.91 3.25 -21.09
N ALA A 200 -61.77 2.11 -20.42
CA ALA A 200 -62.62 0.96 -20.64
C ALA A 200 -63.42 0.69 -19.35
N VAL A 201 -64.75 0.71 -19.53
CA VAL A 201 -65.87 0.32 -18.65
C VAL A 201 -66.48 1.41 -17.76
#